data_AF-A0A1Z8N5J8-F1
#
_entry.id   AF-A0A1Z8N5J8-F1
#
_cell.length_a   1.000
_cell.length_b   1.000
_cell.length_c   1.000
_cell.angle_alpha   90.00
_cell.angle_beta   90.00
_cell.angle_gamma   90.00
#
_symmetry.space_group_name_H-M   'P 1'
#
loop_
_entity.id
_entity.type
_entity.pdbx_description
1 polymer ?
#
loop_
_entity_poly.entity_id
_entity_poly.type
_entity_poly.pdbx_seq_one_letter_code
_entity_poly.pdbx_strand_id
1 'polypeptide(L)'
;MSEDEYFDSMAIDVDKLKIREIEELEEITGLPIDALESDEAPKGKVLRALAYIYKRREDPDFTLEMAGELILKPSSDPKESSDPTPS
;
A
#
# COMPACT_ATOMS: atom_id res chain seq x y z
N MET A 1 -5.40 -5.42 -17.64
CA MET A 1 -5.21 -4.94 -16.27
C MET A 1 -4.58 -3.57 -16.39
N SER A 2 -5.24 -2.56 -15.83
CA SER A 2 -4.80 -1.16 -15.90
C SER A 2 -3.88 -0.86 -14.71
N GLU A 3 -2.99 0.11 -14.84
CA GLU A 3 -2.06 0.48 -13.76
C GLU A 3 -2.78 0.94 -12.48
N ASP A 4 -4.01 1.43 -12.61
CA ASP A 4 -4.85 1.91 -11.51
C ASP A 4 -5.33 0.80 -10.57
N GLU A 5 -5.38 -0.46 -11.05
CA GLU A 5 -5.78 -1.64 -10.29
C GLU A 5 -4.67 -2.14 -9.36
N TYR A 6 -3.45 -1.62 -9.51
CA TYR A 6 -2.31 -2.02 -8.70
C TYR A 6 -2.03 -1.04 -7.56
N PHE A 7 -1.60 -1.61 -6.44
CA PHE A 7 -1.09 -0.89 -5.29
C PHE A 7 0.37 -1.21 -5.06
N ASP A 8 1.24 -0.20 -5.16
CA ASP A 8 2.65 -0.32 -4.87
C ASP A 8 2.90 -0.09 -3.38
N SER A 9 2.93 -1.18 -2.61
CA SER A 9 3.21 -1.12 -1.19
C SER A 9 4.66 -0.78 -0.86
N MET A 10 5.60 -0.92 -1.81
CA MET A 10 7.03 -0.64 -1.57
C MET A 10 7.33 0.87 -1.62
N ALA A 11 6.45 1.64 -2.25
CA ALA A 11 6.55 3.10 -2.32
C ALA A 11 5.97 3.82 -1.09
N ILE A 12 5.40 3.09 -0.13
CA ILE A 12 4.74 3.68 1.02
C ILE A 12 5.72 4.00 2.14
N ASP A 13 5.60 5.24 2.60
CA ASP A 13 6.35 5.78 3.72
C ASP A 13 5.35 6.22 4.81
N VAL A 14 5.35 5.49 5.93
CA VAL A 14 4.43 5.75 7.06
C VAL A 14 4.81 7.06 7.76
N ASP A 15 6.08 7.48 7.71
CA ASP A 15 6.56 8.75 8.29
C ASP A 15 6.06 9.97 7.51
N LYS A 16 5.58 9.78 6.27
CA LYS A 16 4.99 10.83 5.42
C LYS A 16 3.46 10.91 5.55
N LEU A 17 2.87 10.30 6.56
CA LEU A 17 1.45 10.47 6.87
C LEU A 17 1.20 11.80 7.60
N LYS A 18 0.10 12.46 7.24
CA LYS A 18 -0.43 13.59 8.01
C LYS A 18 -1.01 13.05 9.32
N ILE A 19 -1.05 13.87 10.36
CA ILE A 19 -1.60 13.47 11.68
C ILE A 19 -3.01 12.85 11.56
N ARG A 20 -3.92 13.47 10.79
CA ARG A 20 -5.27 12.90 10.56
C ARG A 20 -5.25 11.53 9.86
N GLU A 21 -4.26 11.29 9.01
CA GLU A 21 -4.13 10.03 8.27
C GLU A 21 -3.56 8.94 9.19
N ILE A 22 -2.75 9.32 10.17
CA ILE A 22 -2.35 8.42 11.26
C ILE A 22 -3.59 8.05 12.09
N GLU A 23 -4.40 9.03 12.52
CA GLU A 23 -5.65 8.76 13.24
C GLU A 23 -6.58 7.82 12.46
N GLU A 24 -6.77 8.06 11.16
CA GLU A 24 -7.61 7.22 10.28
C GLU A 24 -7.01 5.81 10.11
N LEU A 25 -5.69 5.68 10.04
CA LEU A 25 -4.99 4.40 10.00
C LEU A 25 -5.19 3.60 11.29
N GLU A 26 -5.05 4.24 12.44
CA GLU A 26 -5.28 3.63 13.76
C GLU A 26 -6.75 3.23 13.94
N GLU A 27 -7.70 4.05 13.49
CA GLU A 27 -9.14 3.75 13.52
C GLU A 27 -9.48 2.50 12.69
N ILE A 28 -8.98 2.43 11.45
CA ILE A 28 -9.27 1.30 10.56
C ILE A 28 -8.61 0.00 11.04
N THR A 29 -7.37 0.09 11.53
CA THR A 29 -6.60 -1.09 11.93
C THR A 29 -6.92 -1.56 13.35
N GLY A 30 -7.37 -0.65 14.22
CA GLY A 30 -7.57 -0.89 15.64
C GLY A 30 -6.26 -1.02 16.42
N LEU A 31 -5.15 -0.52 15.87
CA LEU A 31 -3.82 -0.61 16.44
C LEU A 31 -3.15 0.76 16.48
N PRO A 32 -2.34 1.05 17.50
CA PRO A 32 -1.50 2.25 17.49
C PRO A 32 -0.45 2.15 16.38
N ILE A 33 -0.01 3.30 15.86
CA ILE A 33 0.98 3.37 14.77
C ILE A 33 2.24 2.56 15.05
N ASP A 34 2.74 2.61 16.29
CA ASP A 34 3.94 1.87 16.73
C ASP A 34 3.78 0.34 16.62
N ALA A 35 2.54 -0.17 16.64
CA ALA A 35 2.26 -1.61 16.55
C ALA A 35 2.06 -2.09 15.10
N LEU A 36 1.95 -1.19 14.11
CA LEU A 36 1.67 -1.56 12.72
C LEU A 36 2.86 -2.24 12.03
N GLU A 37 4.08 -1.90 12.46
CA GLU A 37 5.31 -2.47 11.92
C GLU A 37 5.59 -3.89 12.43
N SER A 38 4.99 -4.28 13.57
CA SER A 38 5.14 -5.61 14.16
C SER A 38 4.71 -6.74 13.20
N ASP A 39 5.40 -7.88 13.28
CA ASP A 39 5.01 -9.11 12.58
C ASP A 39 3.62 -9.63 12.99
N GLU A 40 3.15 -9.25 14.18
CA GLU A 40 1.83 -9.62 14.70
C GLU A 40 0.70 -8.73 14.14
N ALA A 41 1.03 -7.63 13.47
CA ALA A 41 0.05 -6.72 12.91
C ALA A 41 -0.76 -7.42 11.79
N PRO A 42 -2.07 -7.11 11.65
CA PRO A 42 -2.90 -7.64 10.57
C PRO A 42 -2.53 -6.99 9.25
N LYS A 43 -1.43 -7.45 8.62
CA LYS A 43 -0.80 -6.82 7.44
C LYS A 43 -1.79 -6.50 6.31
N GLY A 44 -2.78 -7.36 6.05
CA GLY A 44 -3.82 -7.08 5.07
C GLY A 44 -4.70 -5.87 5.41
N LYS A 45 -5.08 -5.68 6.68
CA LYS A 45 -5.83 -4.48 7.12
C LYS A 45 -4.98 -3.23 7.03
N VAL A 46 -3.71 -3.33 7.43
CA VAL A 46 -2.75 -2.22 7.34
C VAL A 46 -2.58 -1.79 5.88
N LEU A 47 -2.35 -2.74 4.98
CA LEU A 47 -2.25 -2.48 3.54
C LEU A 47 -3.52 -1.84 2.97
N ARG A 48 -4.70 -2.35 3.33
CA ARG A 48 -5.98 -1.79 2.89
C ARG A 48 -6.17 -0.34 3.36
N ALA A 49 -5.85 -0.07 4.63
CA ALA A 49 -5.96 1.28 5.20
C ALA A 49 -4.98 2.26 4.54
N LEU A 50 -3.72 1.84 4.36
CA LEU A 50 -2.71 2.63 3.66
C LEU A 50 -3.12 2.90 2.21
N ALA A 51 -3.62 1.89 1.49
CA ALA A 51 -4.10 2.05 0.13
C ALA A 51 -5.23 3.07 0.02
N TYR A 52 -6.20 2.98 0.91
CA TYR A 52 -7.29 3.94 1.01
C TYR A 52 -6.78 5.35 1.27
N ILE A 53 -5.93 5.56 2.28
CA ILE A 53 -5.36 6.87 2.62
C ILE A 53 -4.62 7.48 1.42
N TYR A 54 -3.74 6.70 0.78
CA TYR A 54 -2.92 7.20 -0.32
C TYR A 54 -3.73 7.52 -1.56
N LYS A 55 -4.65 6.64 -1.98
CA LYS A 55 -5.52 6.89 -3.14
C LYS A 55 -6.45 8.08 -2.88
N ARG A 56 -6.92 8.26 -1.64
CA ARG A 56 -7.81 9.38 -1.27
C ARG A 56 -7.15 10.76 -1.34
N ARG A 57 -5.82 10.83 -1.41
CA ARG A 57 -5.09 12.09 -1.66
C ARG A 57 -5.31 12.62 -3.07
N GLU A 58 -5.53 11.71 -4.03
CA GLU A 58 -5.75 12.01 -5.44
C GLU A 58 -7.23 11.96 -5.81
N ASP A 59 -7.99 11.05 -5.18
CA ASP A 59 -9.42 10.85 -5.40
C ASP A 59 -10.21 10.88 -4.07
N PRO A 60 -10.83 12.01 -3.70
CA PRO A 60 -11.58 12.14 -2.44
C PRO A 60 -12.74 11.15 -2.28
N ASP A 61 -13.30 10.66 -3.39
CA ASP A 61 -14.41 9.70 -3.43
C ASP A 61 -13.94 8.25 -3.32
N PHE A 62 -12.63 8.02 -3.28
CA PHE A 62 -12.05 6.69 -3.06
C PHE A 62 -12.50 6.14 -1.70
N THR A 63 -12.89 4.87 -1.68
CA THR A 63 -13.51 4.21 -0.52
C THR A 63 -12.65 3.07 -0.03
N LEU A 64 -12.87 2.69 1.24
CA LEU A 64 -12.19 1.55 1.83
C LEU A 64 -12.54 0.24 1.12
N GLU A 65 -13.73 0.12 0.54
CA GLU A 65 -14.13 -1.03 -0.29
C GLU A 65 -13.27 -1.12 -1.54
N MET A 66 -13.11 -0.02 -2.29
CA MET A 66 -12.24 0.03 -3.46
C MET A 66 -10.77 -0.30 -3.14
N ALA A 67 -10.28 0.12 -1.96
CA ALA A 67 -8.94 -0.23 -1.50
C ALA A 67 -8.72 -1.74 -1.35
N GLY A 68 -9.76 -2.49 -0.98
CA GLY A 68 -9.70 -3.94 -0.79
C GLY A 68 -9.63 -4.74 -2.08
N GLU A 69 -9.98 -4.12 -3.21
CA GLU A 69 -9.96 -4.74 -4.54
C GLU A 69 -8.61 -4.55 -5.25
N LEU A 70 -7.70 -3.74 -4.69
CA LEU A 70 -6.40 -3.47 -5.31
C LEU A 70 -5.48 -4.70 -5.24
N ILE A 71 -4.76 -4.93 -6.32
CA ILE A 71 -3.76 -5.99 -6.44
C ILE A 71 -2.41 -5.43 -5.99
N LEU A 72 -1.74 -6.12 -5.06
CA LEU A 72 -0.38 -5.75 -4.69
C LEU A 72 0.54 -5.90 -5.90
N LYS A 73 1.24 -4.82 -6.26
CA LYS A 73 2.25 -4.86 -7.32
C LYS A 73 3.37 -5.81 -6.85
N PRO A 74 3.62 -6.93 -7.53
CA PRO A 74 4.73 -7.79 -7.17
C PRO A 74 6.01 -7.00 -7.35
N SER A 75 6.88 -7.05 -6.33
CA SER A 75 8.25 -6.54 -6.41
C SER A 75 8.90 -7.20 -7.62
N SER A 76 8.97 -6.48 -8.73
CA SER A 76 9.82 -6.91 -9.83
C SER A 76 11.23 -6.59 -9.36
N ASP A 77 11.89 -7.54 -8.71
CA ASP A 77 13.33 -7.64 -8.85
C ASP A 77 13.55 -8.15 -10.27
N PRO A 78 13.97 -7.31 -11.24
CA PRO A 78 14.53 -7.85 -12.44
C PRO A 78 15.90 -8.39 -12.00
N LYS A 79 15.98 -9.68 -11.68
CA LYS A 79 17.13 -10.41 -12.24
C LYS A 79 16.96 -10.30 -13.75
N GLU A 80 17.49 -9.21 -14.26
CA GLU A 80 18.23 -9.15 -15.50
C GLU A 80 17.84 -10.31 -16.42
N SER A 81 16.80 -10.12 -17.22
CA SER A 81 16.77 -10.74 -18.53
C SER A 81 17.88 -10.08 -19.34
N SER A 82 19.13 -10.32 -18.96
CA SER A 82 20.28 -10.20 -19.83
C SER A 82 20.05 -11.29 -20.87
N ASP A 83 19.48 -10.87 -22.00
CA ASP A 83 19.55 -11.60 -23.25
C ASP A 83 20.99 -11.39 -23.77
N PRO A 84 21.93 -12.35 -23.62
CA PRO A 84 23.16 -12.24 -24.37
C PRO A 84 22.80 -12.47 -25.83
N THR A 85 22.82 -11.40 -26.62
CA THR A 85 22.79 -11.46 -28.07
C THR A 85 23.78 -12.53 -28.55
N PRO A 86 23.36 -13.59 -29.28
CA PRO A 86 24.30 -14.57 -29.79
C PRO A 86 25.20 -13.88 -30.82
N SER A 87 26.51 -13.85 -30.54
CA SER A 87 27.55 -13.56 -31.54
C SER A 87 27.99 -14.84 -32.25
#